data_AF-A0A936KU41-F1
#
_entry.id   AF-A0A936KU41-F1
#
_cell.length_a   1.000
_cell.length_b   1.000
_cell.length_c   1.000
_cell.angle_alpha   90.00
_cell.angle_beta   90.00
_cell.angle_gamma   90.00
#
_symmetry.space_group_name_H-M   'P 1'
#
loop_
_entity.id
_entity.type
_entity.pdbx_description
1 polymer ?
#
loop_
_entity_poly.entity_id
_entity_poly.type
_entity_poly.pdbx_seq_one_letter_code
_entity_poly.pdbx_strand_id
1 'polypeptide(L)'
;MQRRNFIKDALTGLPIVLLSPTILASCSKKDDDIYPSDKTVIVIGAGISGLAAAKKLKGKGFNIIVLEAQDKVGGRLRTNRTLGVAFDEGASWIHGIDGNPITTLAQEAGMTTAETVDDQADACYDIGGVLRSPNTYNTAETELYNILDTMMNSGSADQSFETVFNSLYPSHTTDRLWKFLLSTYVTFDTGDLNNLSSKLYNEGEEFGGIEKISTNGFDTIPNYLANGLNIQLNQRVSKIDYSSSKIKVTHNGMESEADYVLVTVPLGVLKANSIQFTPILPNTKQNAIQKIGMNCVNKFLLTWNTPFWDNNQYIVYTPDTKDKFNYFVNVNKYNPSANALMTFAYADYARQTETMSDAQIISEIMLHLKDIYGNSIPNPTNILRTKWQTNENSFGAYSYTAVGTEMQHFEDLSEEVNDKLFFAGEHTNVDYFSTAHGAYLSGIREADKIIELL
;
A
#
# COMPACT_ATOMS: atom_id res chain seq x y z
N MET A 1 -10.77 -9.95 9.12
CA MET A 1 -11.97 -10.48 8.42
C MET A 1 -11.54 -10.81 7.00
N GLN A 2 -11.91 -11.95 6.44
CA GLN A 2 -11.53 -12.28 5.05
C GLN A 2 -12.10 -11.23 4.09
N ARG A 3 -11.24 -10.61 3.28
CA ARG A 3 -11.58 -9.51 2.37
C ARG A 3 -12.74 -9.86 1.44
N ARG A 4 -12.70 -11.08 0.88
CA ARG A 4 -13.80 -11.64 0.06
C ARG A 4 -15.14 -11.83 0.78
N ASN A 5 -15.15 -11.88 2.11
CA ASN A 5 -16.38 -12.00 2.88
C ASN A 5 -16.94 -10.64 3.30
N PHE A 6 -16.10 -9.60 3.40
CA PHE A 6 -16.56 -8.22 3.69
C PHE A 6 -17.53 -7.70 2.63
N ILE A 7 -17.27 -7.99 1.34
CA ILE A 7 -18.21 -7.65 0.23
C ILE A 7 -19.61 -8.26 0.45
N LYS A 8 -19.70 -9.43 1.08
CA LYS A 8 -20.99 -10.10 1.36
C LYS A 8 -21.76 -9.42 2.48
N ASP A 9 -21.05 -8.92 3.48
CA ASP A 9 -21.65 -8.28 4.65
C ASP A 9 -22.07 -6.82 4.36
N ALA A 10 -21.36 -6.11 3.47
CA ALA A 10 -21.71 -4.75 3.04
C ALA A 10 -23.09 -4.66 2.35
N LEU A 11 -23.55 -5.73 1.69
CA LEU A 11 -24.86 -5.80 1.02
C LEU A 11 -26.02 -6.17 1.95
N THR A 12 -25.73 -6.64 3.17
CA THR A 12 -26.77 -7.00 4.14
C THR A 12 -26.61 -6.11 5.36
N GLY A 13 -27.33 -4.99 5.40
CA GLY A 13 -27.40 -4.08 6.55
C GLY A 13 -28.04 -4.73 7.78
N LEU A 14 -27.42 -5.78 8.30
CA LEU A 14 -27.86 -6.52 9.47
C LEU A 14 -26.99 -6.12 10.68
N PRO A 15 -27.61 -5.83 11.83
CA PRO A 15 -26.87 -5.55 13.05
C PRO A 15 -26.18 -6.84 13.49
N ILE A 16 -24.85 -6.84 13.49
CA ILE A 16 -24.07 -7.95 14.03
C ILE A 16 -24.41 -8.08 15.52
N VAL A 17 -24.99 -9.24 15.87
CA VAL A 17 -25.28 -9.63 17.24
C VAL A 17 -23.95 -9.79 17.98
N LEU A 18 -23.71 -8.90 18.95
CA LEU A 18 -22.59 -8.99 19.89
C LEU A 18 -22.67 -10.30 20.68
N LEU A 19 -21.86 -11.29 20.29
CA LEU A 19 -21.54 -12.41 21.17
C LEU A 19 -20.44 -11.95 22.13
N SER A 20 -20.80 -11.86 23.41
CA SER A 20 -19.91 -11.55 24.51
C SER A 20 -18.71 -12.52 24.56
N PRO A 21 -17.46 -12.04 24.65
CA PRO A 21 -16.34 -12.91 24.89
C PRO A 21 -16.33 -13.34 26.37
N THR A 22 -16.60 -14.63 26.62
CA THR A 22 -16.27 -15.27 27.89
C THR A 22 -14.75 -15.36 28.04
N ILE A 23 -14.24 -14.66 29.05
CA ILE A 23 -12.88 -14.75 29.55
C ILE A 23 -12.72 -16.06 30.34
N LEU A 24 -11.69 -16.85 30.03
CA LEU A 24 -10.69 -17.42 30.97
C LEU A 24 -10.06 -18.72 30.44
N ALA A 25 -8.75 -18.67 30.17
CA ALA A 25 -7.71 -19.61 30.63
C ALA A 25 -6.37 -19.15 30.00
N SER A 26 -5.53 -18.42 30.72
CA SER A 26 -4.43 -18.96 31.53
C SER A 26 -3.40 -19.73 30.71
N CYS A 27 -2.35 -19.03 30.26
CA CYS A 27 -0.99 -19.55 30.22
C CYS A 27 -0.01 -18.39 30.46
N SER A 28 0.99 -18.68 31.28
CA SER A 28 1.95 -17.79 31.93
C SER A 28 2.53 -16.67 31.05
N LYS A 29 2.59 -15.45 31.60
CA LYS A 29 3.65 -14.49 31.26
C LYS A 29 4.99 -15.22 31.42
N LYS A 30 5.62 -15.62 30.31
CA LYS A 30 7.07 -15.82 30.33
C LYS A 30 7.67 -14.43 30.44
N ASP A 31 8.49 -14.27 31.47
CA ASP A 31 9.12 -13.02 31.84
C ASP A 31 9.80 -12.33 30.65
N ASP A 32 9.76 -10.99 30.67
CA ASP A 32 10.56 -10.09 29.85
C ASP A 32 12.04 -10.19 30.25
N ASP A 33 12.61 -11.37 30.12
CA ASP A 33 14.04 -11.57 30.29
C ASP A 33 14.74 -10.86 29.12
N ILE A 34 15.36 -9.72 29.42
CA ILE A 34 16.36 -9.10 28.55
C ILE A 34 17.58 -10.02 28.61
N TYR A 35 17.66 -10.98 27.69
CA TYR A 35 18.90 -11.71 27.45
C TYR A 35 19.84 -10.75 26.71
N PRO A 36 21.01 -10.38 27.26
CA PRO A 36 22.01 -9.65 26.48
C PRO A 36 22.47 -10.59 25.35
N SER A 37 21.95 -10.36 24.15
CA SER A 37 22.38 -11.08 22.96
C SER A 37 23.56 -10.33 22.35
N ASP A 38 24.73 -10.96 22.35
CA ASP A 38 25.92 -10.47 21.63
C ASP A 38 25.75 -10.59 20.10
N LYS A 39 24.63 -11.17 19.64
CA LYS A 39 24.29 -11.33 18.23
C LYS A 39 23.98 -9.99 17.57
N THR A 40 24.54 -9.82 16.38
CA THR A 40 24.30 -8.67 15.52
C THR A 40 23.27 -9.01 14.46
N VAL A 41 22.28 -8.13 14.29
CA VAL A 41 21.29 -8.20 13.22
C VAL A 41 21.42 -6.98 12.34
N ILE A 42 21.63 -7.20 11.04
CA ILE A 42 21.50 -6.12 10.03
C ILE A 42 20.09 -6.17 9.44
N VAL A 43 19.37 -5.07 9.55
CA VAL A 43 18.07 -4.87 8.90
C VAL A 43 18.27 -4.01 7.66
N ILE A 44 17.82 -4.49 6.49
CA ILE A 44 17.96 -3.81 5.21
C ILE A 44 16.62 -3.16 4.84
N GLY A 45 16.59 -1.83 4.84
CA GLY A 45 15.41 -1.01 4.65
C GLY A 45 14.86 -0.47 5.98
N ALA A 46 14.69 0.86 6.05
CA ALA A 46 14.07 1.56 7.17
C ALA A 46 12.61 1.96 6.86
N GLY A 47 11.89 1.10 6.14
CA GLY A 47 10.43 1.15 6.09
C GLY A 47 9.80 0.64 7.39
N ILE A 48 8.47 0.73 7.51
CA ILE A 48 7.76 0.32 8.73
C ILE A 48 8.07 -1.13 9.15
N SER A 49 8.25 -2.04 8.20
CA SER A 49 8.59 -3.45 8.47
C SER A 49 9.94 -3.59 9.16
N GLY A 50 11.00 -3.05 8.54
CA GLY A 50 12.35 -3.10 9.11
C GLY A 50 12.45 -2.34 10.44
N LEU A 51 11.78 -1.19 10.57
CA LEU A 51 11.79 -0.41 11.80
C LEU A 51 11.05 -1.11 12.95
N ALA A 52 9.93 -1.77 12.67
CA ALA A 52 9.20 -2.56 13.68
C ALA A 52 10.06 -3.71 14.19
N ALA A 53 10.67 -4.48 13.28
CA ALA A 53 11.57 -5.57 13.63
C ALA A 53 12.78 -5.08 14.45
N ALA A 54 13.46 -4.03 13.96
CA ALA A 54 14.61 -3.43 14.62
C ALA A 54 14.31 -2.97 16.05
N LYS A 55 13.16 -2.31 16.25
CA LYS A 55 12.73 -1.83 17.57
C LYS A 55 12.46 -2.99 18.53
N LYS A 56 11.78 -4.04 18.05
CA LYS A 56 11.50 -5.24 18.86
C LYS A 56 12.77 -6.00 19.23
N LEU A 57 13.64 -6.28 18.27
CA LEU A 57 14.91 -6.98 18.50
C LEU A 57 15.85 -6.20 19.41
N LYS A 58 15.94 -4.88 19.24
CA LYS A 58 16.71 -4.02 20.16
C LYS A 58 16.18 -4.14 21.60
N GLY A 59 14.86 -4.19 21.79
CA GLY A 59 14.23 -4.41 23.09
C GLY A 59 14.58 -5.76 23.74
N LYS A 60 15.00 -6.74 22.94
CA LYS A 60 15.50 -8.05 23.39
C LYS A 60 17.03 -8.14 23.43
N GLY A 61 17.73 -7.01 23.41
CA GLY A 61 19.16 -6.94 23.69
C GLY A 61 20.10 -7.24 22.50
N PHE A 62 19.58 -7.43 21.28
CA PHE A 62 20.40 -7.61 20.08
C PHE A 62 21.14 -6.34 19.68
N ASN A 63 22.31 -6.49 19.04
CA ASN A 63 23.03 -5.41 18.39
C ASN A 63 22.44 -5.13 17.01
N ILE A 64 21.68 -4.04 16.87
CA ILE A 64 20.95 -3.71 15.63
C ILE A 64 21.68 -2.66 14.80
N ILE A 65 21.80 -2.91 13.50
CA ILE A 65 22.19 -1.94 12.48
C ILE A 65 21.10 -1.93 11.41
N VAL A 66 20.51 -0.77 11.14
CA VAL A 66 19.56 -0.61 10.03
C VAL A 66 20.26 0.12 8.88
N LEU A 67 20.26 -0.48 7.70
CA LEU A 67 20.83 0.12 6.48
C LEU A 67 19.69 0.58 5.56
N GLU A 68 19.60 1.89 5.32
CA GLU A 68 18.59 2.49 4.45
C GLU A 68 19.25 3.12 3.23
N ALA A 69 18.72 2.83 2.04
CA ALA A 69 19.27 3.33 0.79
C ALA A 69 19.06 4.85 0.62
N GLN A 70 17.98 5.39 1.17
CA GLN A 70 17.63 6.81 1.07
C GLN A 70 18.28 7.67 2.16
N ASP A 71 18.13 8.98 2.00
CA ASP A 71 18.55 10.02 2.95
C ASP A 71 17.58 10.21 4.13
N LYS A 72 16.56 9.35 4.24
CA LYS A 72 15.55 9.36 5.31
C LYS A 72 14.89 8.00 5.45
N VAL A 73 14.24 7.80 6.60
CA VAL A 73 13.43 6.61 6.88
C VAL A 73 12.02 6.70 6.27
N GLY A 74 11.25 5.62 6.37
CA GLY A 74 9.82 5.56 6.06
C GLY A 74 9.48 4.82 4.78
N GLY A 75 10.38 4.80 3.79
CA GLY A 75 10.14 4.10 2.52
C GLY A 75 8.88 4.61 1.83
N ARG A 76 7.86 3.75 1.72
CA ARG A 76 6.53 4.07 1.16
C ARG A 76 5.59 4.80 2.14
N LEU A 77 6.01 5.03 3.39
CA LEU A 77 5.34 5.93 4.33
C LEU A 77 6.06 7.28 4.33
N ARG A 78 5.88 8.04 3.25
CA ARG A 78 6.62 9.26 2.97
C ARG A 78 5.66 10.43 2.78
N THR A 79 5.93 11.52 3.48
CA THR A 79 5.12 12.74 3.41
C THR A 79 5.95 13.91 2.90
N ASN A 80 5.37 14.68 1.99
CA ASN A 80 5.92 15.93 1.47
C ASN A 80 5.09 17.10 2.01
N ARG A 81 5.77 18.09 2.60
CA ARG A 81 5.13 19.27 3.22
C ARG A 81 5.53 20.59 2.56
N THR A 82 6.15 20.54 1.38
CA THR A 82 6.73 21.72 0.70
C THR A 82 5.68 22.76 0.30
N LEU A 83 4.41 22.37 0.14
CA LEU A 83 3.30 23.26 -0.18
C LEU A 83 2.47 23.67 1.07
N GLY A 84 2.98 23.45 2.28
CA GLY A 84 2.26 23.76 3.53
C GLY A 84 1.13 22.79 3.88
N VAL A 85 0.96 21.72 3.10
CA VAL A 85 -0.01 20.64 3.31
C VAL A 85 0.75 19.33 3.43
N ALA A 86 0.34 18.45 4.34
CA ALA A 86 0.91 17.10 4.43
C ALA A 86 0.41 16.25 3.26
N PHE A 87 1.22 16.13 2.22
CA PHE A 87 0.99 15.24 1.09
C PHE A 87 1.66 13.91 1.33
N ASP A 88 0.89 12.90 1.72
CA ASP A 88 1.38 11.53 1.79
C ASP A 88 1.57 10.96 0.38
N GLU A 89 2.83 10.89 -0.05
CA GLU A 89 3.24 10.39 -1.36
C GLU A 89 2.90 8.89 -1.50
N GLY A 90 2.93 8.12 -0.41
CA GLY A 90 2.58 6.70 -0.41
C GLY A 90 1.30 6.39 0.36
N ALA A 91 1.36 5.62 1.45
CA ALA A 91 0.16 5.33 2.23
C ALA A 91 -0.40 6.59 2.90
N SER A 92 -1.72 6.75 2.91
CA SER A 92 -2.40 7.88 3.60
C SER A 92 -3.55 7.43 4.51
N TRP A 93 -4.03 6.19 4.38
CA TRP A 93 -5.17 5.65 5.12
C TRP A 93 -4.76 4.57 6.10
N ILE A 94 -5.48 4.51 7.22
CA ILE A 94 -5.58 3.36 8.11
C ILE A 94 -6.87 2.64 7.74
N HIS A 95 -6.71 1.46 7.13
CA HIS A 95 -7.81 0.62 6.69
C HIS A 95 -8.36 -0.23 7.82
N GLY A 96 -9.58 0.08 8.26
CA GLY A 96 -10.24 -0.45 9.44
C GLY A 96 -9.49 -0.14 10.74
N ILE A 97 -10.09 0.63 11.65
CA ILE A 97 -9.42 0.98 12.93
C ILE A 97 -9.52 -0.10 14.01
N ASP A 98 -10.43 -1.07 13.89
CA ASP A 98 -10.75 -2.02 14.95
C ASP A 98 -9.69 -3.14 15.02
N GLY A 99 -8.86 -3.09 16.07
CA GLY A 99 -7.79 -4.07 16.28
C GLY A 99 -6.57 -3.89 15.36
N ASN A 100 -6.60 -2.91 14.46
CA ASN A 100 -5.48 -2.62 13.57
C ASN A 100 -4.30 -2.01 14.35
N PRO A 101 -3.11 -2.62 14.33
CA PRO A 101 -1.95 -2.15 15.11
C PRO A 101 -1.50 -0.74 14.71
N ILE A 102 -1.80 -0.31 13.47
CA ILE A 102 -1.45 1.02 12.99
C ILE A 102 -2.27 2.10 13.70
N THR A 103 -3.50 1.80 14.16
CA THR A 103 -4.32 2.75 14.93
C THR A 103 -3.62 3.17 16.23
N THR A 104 -3.15 2.20 17.02
CA THR A 104 -2.43 2.48 18.26
C THR A 104 -1.09 3.17 17.98
N LEU A 105 -0.34 2.67 16.98
CA LEU A 105 0.95 3.20 16.63
C LEU A 105 0.87 4.65 16.11
N ALA A 106 -0.18 4.98 15.37
CA ALA A 106 -0.50 6.33 14.92
C ALA A 106 -0.66 7.30 16.11
N GLN A 107 -1.44 6.88 17.11
CA GLN A 107 -1.67 7.69 18.31
C GLN A 107 -0.37 7.92 19.09
N GLU A 108 0.43 6.87 19.29
CA GLU A 108 1.74 6.97 19.96
C GLU A 108 2.73 7.85 19.21
N ALA A 109 2.70 7.80 17.87
CA ALA A 109 3.55 8.60 17.00
C ALA A 109 3.10 10.07 16.89
N GLY A 110 1.96 10.44 17.49
CA GLY A 110 1.38 11.78 17.36
C GLY A 110 0.80 12.06 15.97
N MET A 111 0.40 11.02 15.23
CA MET A 111 -0.31 11.18 13.96
C MET A 111 -1.74 11.66 14.21
N THR A 112 -2.12 12.76 13.57
CA THR A 112 -3.51 13.22 13.56
C THR A 112 -4.23 12.59 12.38
N THR A 113 -5.49 12.24 12.58
CA THR A 113 -6.31 11.57 11.57
C THR A 113 -7.68 12.22 11.46
N ALA A 114 -8.34 12.01 10.32
CA ALA A 114 -9.73 12.35 10.10
C ALA A 114 -10.47 11.14 9.52
N GLU A 115 -11.75 11.02 9.85
CA GLU A 115 -12.59 9.95 9.34
C GLU A 115 -12.89 10.17 7.86
N THR A 116 -12.86 9.09 7.09
CA THR A 116 -13.30 9.09 5.70
C THR A 116 -14.52 8.19 5.59
N VAL A 117 -15.63 8.74 5.09
CA VAL A 117 -16.83 7.96 4.80
C VAL A 117 -16.75 7.50 3.35
N ASP A 118 -16.66 6.18 3.13
CA ASP A 118 -16.51 5.60 1.80
C ASP A 118 -17.86 5.30 1.12
N ASP A 119 -18.95 5.29 1.90
CA ASP A 119 -20.21 4.69 1.49
C ASP A 119 -21.01 5.48 0.43
N GLN A 120 -20.59 6.69 0.03
CA GLN A 120 -21.20 7.42 -1.09
C GLN A 120 -20.19 8.33 -1.80
N ALA A 121 -20.05 8.18 -3.11
CA ALA A 121 -19.52 9.26 -3.94
C ALA A 121 -20.51 10.43 -3.87
N ASP A 122 -20.21 11.45 -3.07
CA ASP A 122 -21.06 12.64 -2.86
C ASP A 122 -21.51 13.28 -4.19
N ALA A 123 -20.66 13.21 -5.23
CA ALA A 123 -21.02 13.59 -6.59
C ALA A 123 -20.18 12.83 -7.64
N CYS A 124 -20.86 12.16 -8.57
CA CYS A 124 -20.27 11.47 -9.71
C CYS A 124 -20.66 12.14 -11.02
N TYR A 125 -19.68 12.73 -11.71
CA TYR A 125 -19.88 13.49 -12.93
C TYR A 125 -19.43 12.70 -14.16
N ASP A 126 -20.22 12.77 -15.22
CA ASP A 126 -19.87 12.28 -16.54
C ASP A 126 -19.33 13.40 -17.45
N ILE A 127 -18.89 13.05 -18.66
CA ILE A 127 -18.38 14.00 -19.65
C ILE A 127 -19.33 15.19 -19.83
N GLY A 128 -18.74 16.38 -19.97
CA GLY A 128 -19.50 17.63 -20.03
C GLY A 128 -20.08 18.08 -18.68
N GLY A 129 -19.61 17.51 -17.56
CA GLY A 129 -20.02 17.92 -16.21
C GLY A 129 -21.41 17.45 -15.80
N VAL A 130 -21.94 16.43 -16.47
CA VAL A 130 -23.28 15.93 -16.19
C VAL A 130 -23.26 15.12 -14.89
N LEU A 131 -23.87 15.66 -13.83
CA LEU A 131 -24.04 14.94 -12.57
C LEU A 131 -24.94 13.72 -12.79
N ARG A 132 -24.42 12.53 -12.46
CA ARG A 132 -25.18 11.28 -12.50
C ARG A 132 -26.15 11.24 -11.33
N SER A 133 -27.34 10.68 -11.58
CA SER A 133 -28.31 10.50 -10.49
C SER A 133 -27.76 9.53 -9.44
N PRO A 134 -28.00 9.76 -8.13
CA PRO A 134 -27.60 8.82 -7.08
C PRO A 134 -28.15 7.41 -7.33
N ASN A 135 -29.37 7.29 -7.86
CA ASN A 135 -29.94 5.98 -8.19
C ASN A 135 -29.13 5.23 -9.25
N THR A 136 -28.68 5.92 -10.31
CA THR A 136 -27.84 5.30 -11.35
C THR A 136 -26.51 4.82 -10.78
N TYR A 137 -25.86 5.65 -9.96
CA TYR A 137 -24.60 5.29 -9.32
C TYR A 137 -24.76 4.09 -8.38
N ASN A 138 -25.67 4.18 -7.41
CA ASN A 138 -25.88 3.16 -6.39
C ASN A 138 -26.33 1.82 -7.00
N THR A 139 -27.12 1.86 -8.09
CA THR A 139 -27.49 0.64 -8.82
C THR A 139 -26.27 -0.03 -9.44
N ALA A 140 -25.41 0.73 -10.13
CA ALA A 140 -24.21 0.19 -10.77
C ALA A 140 -23.17 -0.29 -9.74
N GLU A 141 -23.04 0.41 -8.61
CA GLU A 141 -22.18 0.00 -7.51
C GLU A 141 -22.69 -1.30 -6.84
N THR A 142 -24.00 -1.40 -6.59
CA THR A 142 -24.61 -2.65 -6.11
C THR A 142 -24.40 -3.80 -7.11
N GLU A 143 -24.55 -3.52 -8.41
CA GLU A 143 -24.28 -4.48 -9.47
C GLU A 143 -22.82 -4.90 -9.50
N LEU A 144 -21.87 -3.97 -9.31
CA LEU A 144 -20.44 -4.27 -9.24
C LEU A 144 -20.17 -5.32 -8.16
N TYR A 145 -20.68 -5.16 -6.93
CA TYR A 145 -20.45 -6.13 -5.87
C TYR A 145 -20.97 -7.54 -6.21
N ASN A 146 -22.14 -7.63 -6.86
CA ASN A 146 -22.67 -8.90 -7.36
C ASN A 146 -21.79 -9.51 -8.47
N ILE A 147 -21.28 -8.67 -9.38
CA ILE A 147 -20.34 -9.09 -10.42
C ILE A 147 -19.04 -9.61 -9.79
N LEU A 148 -18.49 -8.91 -8.80
CA LEU A 148 -17.27 -9.36 -8.11
C LEU A 148 -17.47 -10.75 -7.49
N ASP A 149 -18.60 -11.02 -6.82
CA ASP A 149 -18.87 -12.38 -6.31
C ASP A 149 -18.97 -13.43 -7.43
N THR A 150 -19.54 -13.06 -8.57
CA THR A 150 -19.61 -13.93 -9.76
C THR A 150 -18.23 -14.21 -10.38
N MET A 151 -17.37 -13.18 -10.45
CA MET A 151 -16.05 -13.24 -11.07
C MET A 151 -15.15 -14.29 -10.40
N MET A 152 -15.14 -14.32 -9.06
CA MET A 152 -14.34 -15.30 -8.28
C MET A 152 -14.67 -16.76 -8.62
N ASN A 153 -15.92 -17.03 -9.01
CA ASN A 153 -16.40 -18.38 -9.35
C ASN A 153 -16.29 -18.70 -10.85
N SER A 154 -16.04 -17.70 -11.69
CA SER A 154 -16.07 -17.84 -13.16
C SER A 154 -14.66 -17.87 -13.77
N GLY A 155 -13.66 -17.38 -13.05
CA GLY A 155 -12.28 -17.28 -13.52
C GLY A 155 -11.35 -18.42 -13.07
N SER A 156 -10.07 -18.26 -13.39
CA SER A 156 -8.98 -19.11 -12.91
C SER A 156 -7.75 -18.27 -12.54
N ALA A 157 -6.81 -18.87 -11.81
CA ALA A 157 -5.60 -18.15 -11.38
C ALA A 157 -4.71 -17.70 -12.56
N ASP A 158 -4.82 -18.38 -13.70
CA ASP A 158 -4.04 -18.14 -14.91
C ASP A 158 -4.76 -17.24 -15.94
N GLN A 159 -5.98 -16.78 -15.64
CA GLN A 159 -6.71 -15.81 -16.47
C GLN A 159 -6.73 -14.44 -15.79
N SER A 160 -6.58 -13.39 -16.58
CA SER A 160 -6.70 -12.03 -16.06
C SER A 160 -8.14 -11.65 -15.76
N PHE A 161 -8.33 -10.81 -14.75
CA PHE A 161 -9.63 -10.25 -14.37
C PHE A 161 -10.30 -9.57 -15.56
N GLU A 162 -9.56 -8.73 -16.30
CA GLU A 162 -10.08 -8.03 -17.47
C GLU A 162 -10.58 -9.00 -18.56
N THR A 163 -9.86 -10.10 -18.81
CA THR A 163 -10.27 -11.10 -19.81
C THR A 163 -11.60 -11.74 -19.46
N VAL A 164 -11.75 -12.18 -18.20
CA VAL A 164 -12.98 -12.83 -17.73
C VAL A 164 -14.13 -11.83 -17.66
N PHE A 165 -13.87 -10.63 -17.13
CA PHE A 165 -14.87 -9.57 -17.02
C PHE A 165 -15.41 -9.17 -18.39
N ASN A 166 -14.54 -8.92 -19.36
CA ASN A 166 -14.95 -8.52 -20.71
C ASN A 166 -15.75 -9.61 -21.43
N SER A 167 -15.46 -10.88 -21.15
CA SER A 167 -16.21 -12.01 -21.71
C SER A 167 -17.62 -12.14 -21.12
N LEU A 168 -17.78 -11.89 -19.82
CA LEU A 168 -19.06 -12.05 -19.12
C LEU A 168 -19.94 -10.81 -19.24
N TYR A 169 -19.33 -9.62 -19.24
CA TYR A 169 -20.00 -8.32 -19.19
C TYR A 169 -19.55 -7.39 -20.34
N PRO A 170 -19.64 -7.81 -21.62
CA PRO A 170 -19.13 -7.04 -22.75
C PRO A 170 -19.76 -5.65 -22.88
N SER A 171 -21.03 -5.48 -22.45
CA SER A 171 -21.71 -4.18 -22.45
C SER A 171 -21.10 -3.16 -21.49
N HIS A 172 -20.40 -3.61 -20.45
CA HIS A 172 -19.82 -2.74 -19.42
C HIS A 172 -18.45 -2.19 -19.86
N THR A 173 -17.79 -2.86 -20.81
CA THR A 173 -16.41 -2.51 -21.24
C THR A 173 -16.29 -1.13 -21.89
N THR A 174 -17.37 -0.65 -22.51
CA THR A 174 -17.43 0.66 -23.16
C THR A 174 -18.12 1.72 -22.29
N ASP A 175 -18.81 1.32 -21.24
CA ASP A 175 -19.50 2.22 -20.31
C ASP A 175 -18.50 2.90 -19.37
N ARG A 176 -18.60 4.23 -19.25
CA ARG A 176 -17.66 5.05 -18.48
C ARG A 176 -17.85 4.95 -16.98
N LEU A 177 -19.09 4.76 -16.52
CA LEU A 177 -19.34 4.50 -15.12
C LEU A 177 -18.67 3.19 -14.72
N TRP A 178 -18.76 2.16 -15.55
CA TRP A 178 -18.08 0.89 -15.32
C TRP A 178 -16.56 0.99 -15.38
N LYS A 179 -15.99 1.75 -16.33
CA LYS A 179 -14.55 2.05 -16.31
C LYS A 179 -14.11 2.73 -15.02
N PHE A 180 -14.88 3.71 -14.54
CA PHE A 180 -14.63 4.35 -13.25
C PHE A 180 -14.70 3.33 -12.09
N LEU A 181 -15.78 2.57 -12.00
CA LEU A 181 -16.00 1.59 -10.93
C LEU A 181 -14.86 0.56 -10.87
N LEU A 182 -14.45 0.00 -12.02
CA LEU A 182 -13.32 -0.93 -12.10
C LEU A 182 -11.97 -0.27 -11.79
N SER A 183 -11.79 1.01 -12.14
CA SER A 183 -10.55 1.73 -11.81
C SER A 183 -10.45 1.94 -10.29
N THR A 184 -11.51 2.45 -9.67
CA THR A 184 -11.51 2.90 -8.28
C THR A 184 -11.65 1.75 -7.28
N TYR A 185 -12.54 0.80 -7.53
CA TYR A 185 -12.86 -0.27 -6.56
C TYR A 185 -12.11 -1.57 -6.82
N VAL A 186 -11.37 -1.67 -7.93
CA VAL A 186 -10.59 -2.88 -8.25
C VAL A 186 -9.15 -2.51 -8.55
N THR A 187 -8.89 -1.70 -9.58
CA THR A 187 -7.51 -1.42 -10.03
C THR A 187 -6.68 -0.70 -8.97
N PHE A 188 -7.29 0.26 -8.26
CA PHE A 188 -6.62 0.98 -7.18
C PHE A 188 -6.08 0.00 -6.13
N ASP A 189 -6.90 -0.92 -5.61
CA ASP A 189 -6.47 -1.80 -4.52
C ASP A 189 -5.71 -3.05 -4.97
N THR A 190 -6.03 -3.55 -6.17
CA THR A 190 -5.61 -4.90 -6.60
C THR A 190 -4.71 -4.89 -7.83
N GLY A 191 -4.48 -3.73 -8.44
CA GLY A 191 -3.54 -3.55 -9.54
C GLY A 191 -4.10 -3.87 -10.92
N ASP A 192 -3.19 -4.11 -11.86
CA ASP A 192 -3.47 -4.06 -13.29
C ASP A 192 -4.50 -5.11 -13.73
N LEU A 193 -5.72 -4.71 -14.11
CA LEU A 193 -6.81 -5.67 -14.45
C LEU A 193 -6.44 -6.69 -15.54
N ASN A 194 -5.60 -6.30 -16.49
CA ASN A 194 -5.12 -7.16 -17.57
C ASN A 194 -4.08 -8.21 -17.11
N ASN A 195 -3.55 -8.06 -15.90
CA ASN A 195 -2.59 -8.97 -15.29
C ASN A 195 -3.00 -9.40 -13.86
N LEU A 196 -4.16 -8.98 -13.37
CA LEU A 196 -4.75 -9.35 -12.08
C LEU A 196 -5.39 -10.72 -12.19
N SER A 197 -5.16 -11.62 -11.23
CA SER A 197 -5.78 -12.95 -11.22
C SER A 197 -7.31 -12.85 -11.12
N SER A 198 -8.04 -13.38 -12.09
CA SER A 198 -9.52 -13.40 -12.05
C SER A 198 -10.11 -14.21 -10.88
N LYS A 199 -9.32 -15.10 -10.27
CA LYS A 199 -9.73 -15.93 -9.14
C LYS A 199 -9.26 -15.38 -7.79
N LEU A 200 -8.04 -14.82 -7.73
CA LEU A 200 -7.39 -14.45 -6.46
C LEU A 200 -7.33 -12.95 -6.20
N TYR A 201 -7.99 -12.12 -7.02
CA TYR A 201 -7.91 -10.65 -6.90
C TYR A 201 -8.37 -10.10 -5.56
N ASN A 202 -9.24 -10.82 -4.84
CA ASN A 202 -9.84 -10.36 -3.58
C ASN A 202 -9.46 -11.25 -2.37
N GLU A 203 -8.37 -12.01 -2.48
CA GLU A 203 -7.82 -12.78 -1.35
C GLU A 203 -7.14 -11.85 -0.33
N GLY A 204 -7.00 -12.34 0.90
CA GLY A 204 -6.46 -11.61 2.05
C GLY A 204 -7.52 -11.28 3.11
N GLU A 205 -7.11 -10.49 4.07
CA GLU A 205 -7.87 -10.05 5.23
C GLU A 205 -7.82 -8.53 5.38
N GLU A 206 -8.87 -7.99 6.00
CA GLU A 206 -9.00 -6.59 6.36
C GLU A 206 -9.41 -6.46 7.82
N PHE A 207 -8.99 -5.36 8.45
CA PHE A 207 -9.50 -4.96 9.75
C PHE A 207 -10.87 -4.30 9.58
N GLY A 208 -11.73 -4.44 10.59
CA GLY A 208 -13.05 -3.79 10.60
C GLY A 208 -12.96 -2.35 11.12
N GLY A 209 -14.11 -1.69 11.16
CA GLY A 209 -14.23 -0.32 11.66
C GLY A 209 -14.09 0.72 10.55
N ILE A 210 -14.17 1.99 10.94
CA ILE A 210 -14.13 3.11 10.00
C ILE A 210 -12.73 3.32 9.42
N GLU A 211 -12.69 3.93 8.23
CA GLU A 211 -11.47 4.36 7.55
C GLU A 211 -11.00 5.72 8.10
N LYS A 212 -9.67 5.88 8.23
CA LYS A 212 -9.08 7.15 8.66
C LYS A 212 -7.91 7.57 7.80
N ILE A 213 -7.95 8.81 7.31
CA ILE A 213 -6.84 9.44 6.59
C ILE A 213 -5.92 10.20 7.56
N SER A 214 -4.61 10.16 7.33
CA SER A 214 -3.65 11.00 8.04
C SER A 214 -3.78 12.47 7.63
N THR A 215 -3.71 13.39 8.59
CA THR A 215 -3.82 14.84 8.34
C THR A 215 -2.54 15.62 8.59
N ASN A 216 -1.60 15.04 9.34
CA ASN A 216 -0.26 15.62 9.54
C ASN A 216 0.86 14.79 8.91
N GLY A 217 0.56 13.64 8.28
CA GLY A 217 1.48 12.82 7.50
C GLY A 217 1.72 11.44 8.09
N PHE A 218 1.69 10.42 7.25
CA PHE A 218 1.92 9.01 7.62
C PHE A 218 3.38 8.71 7.99
N ASP A 219 4.32 9.57 7.58
CA ASP A 219 5.74 9.46 7.96
C ASP A 219 6.00 9.70 9.46
N THR A 220 5.01 10.17 10.21
CA THR A 220 5.05 10.28 11.69
C THR A 220 5.37 8.94 12.34
N ILE A 221 4.75 7.86 11.87
CA ILE A 221 4.94 6.49 12.38
C ILE A 221 6.38 5.98 12.21
N PRO A 222 6.97 5.92 11.01
CA PRO A 222 8.35 5.46 10.86
C PRO A 222 9.34 6.36 11.59
N ASN A 223 9.11 7.68 11.67
CA ASN A 223 9.96 8.56 12.49
C ASN A 223 9.90 8.20 13.99
N TYR A 224 8.70 7.88 14.51
CA TYR A 224 8.54 7.41 15.88
C TYR A 224 9.23 6.06 16.14
N LEU A 225 9.13 5.13 15.20
CA LEU A 225 9.80 3.82 15.31
C LEU A 225 11.33 3.93 15.21
N ALA A 226 11.84 4.88 14.42
CA ALA A 226 13.27 5.11 14.24
C ALA A 226 13.97 5.61 15.51
N ASN A 227 13.24 6.21 16.45
CA ASN A 227 13.82 6.79 17.66
C ASN A 227 14.64 5.79 18.46
N GLY A 228 15.92 6.12 18.65
CA GLY A 228 16.88 5.33 19.40
C GLY A 228 17.49 4.17 18.61
N LEU A 229 17.14 3.93 17.35
CA LEU A 229 17.79 2.90 16.53
C LEU A 229 19.10 3.41 15.90
N ASN A 230 20.05 2.51 15.70
CA ASN A 230 21.25 2.78 14.90
C ASN A 230 20.90 2.62 13.42
N ILE A 231 20.51 3.72 12.78
CA ILE A 231 20.12 3.75 11.37
C ILE A 231 21.19 4.48 10.57
N GLN A 232 21.71 3.81 9.55
CA GLN A 232 22.66 4.37 8.61
C GLN A 232 21.94 4.65 7.29
N LEU A 233 21.74 5.93 7.01
CA LEU A 233 21.13 6.44 5.79
C LEU A 233 22.16 6.48 4.64
N ASN A 234 21.68 6.53 3.40
CA ASN A 234 22.51 6.47 2.19
C ASN A 234 23.42 5.22 2.13
N GLN A 235 22.92 4.10 2.65
CA GLN A 235 23.60 2.80 2.67
C GLN A 235 22.86 1.80 1.77
N ARG A 236 22.90 2.03 0.44
CA ARG A 236 22.35 1.09 -0.53
C ARG A 236 23.12 -0.23 -0.47
N VAL A 237 22.45 -1.30 -0.06
CA VAL A 237 22.97 -2.66 -0.12
C VAL A 237 22.98 -3.14 -1.57
N SER A 238 24.09 -3.73 -2.00
CA SER A 238 24.26 -4.31 -3.35
C SER A 238 24.57 -5.80 -3.34
N LYS A 239 25.09 -6.35 -2.22
CA LYS A 239 25.40 -7.78 -2.10
C LYS A 239 25.14 -8.29 -0.69
N ILE A 240 24.61 -9.50 -0.58
CA ILE A 240 24.45 -10.26 0.67
C ILE A 240 25.08 -11.64 0.46
N ASP A 241 26.16 -11.92 1.18
CA ASP A 241 26.87 -13.19 1.18
C ASP A 241 26.62 -13.93 2.49
N TYR A 242 25.77 -14.96 2.45
CA TYR A 242 25.36 -15.79 3.58
C TYR A 242 25.92 -17.22 3.49
N SER A 243 27.01 -17.40 2.73
CA SER A 243 27.72 -18.69 2.61
C SER A 243 28.49 -19.09 3.86
N SER A 244 28.82 -18.12 4.71
CA SER A 244 29.73 -18.25 5.85
C SER A 244 28.97 -18.30 7.18
N SER A 245 29.69 -18.44 8.31
CA SER A 245 29.09 -18.40 9.65
C SER A 245 28.41 -17.05 9.91
N LYS A 246 29.13 -15.95 9.71
CA LYS A 246 28.60 -14.58 9.66
C LYS A 246 28.19 -14.23 8.23
N ILE A 247 27.14 -13.42 8.11
CA ILE A 247 26.64 -12.91 6.83
C ILE A 247 27.37 -11.60 6.52
N LYS A 248 27.89 -11.46 5.31
CA LYS A 248 28.53 -10.22 4.82
C LYS A 248 27.57 -9.43 3.98
N VAL A 249 27.40 -8.16 4.31
CA VAL A 249 26.52 -7.22 3.60
C VAL A 249 27.37 -6.11 3.00
N THR A 250 27.43 -6.05 1.67
CA THR A 250 28.11 -4.96 0.96
C THR A 250 27.14 -3.82 0.71
N HIS A 251 27.48 -2.62 1.17
CA HIS A 251 26.66 -1.43 1.02
C HIS A 251 27.52 -0.18 0.79
N ASN A 252 27.16 0.61 -0.22
CA ASN A 252 27.84 1.87 -0.59
C ASN A 252 29.39 1.83 -0.54
N GLY A 253 29.99 0.74 -1.05
CA GLY A 253 31.44 0.53 -1.07
C GLY A 253 32.06 0.02 0.25
N MET A 254 31.26 -0.19 1.29
CA MET A 254 31.65 -0.77 2.57
C MET A 254 31.13 -2.21 2.70
N GLU A 255 31.66 -2.94 3.69
CA GLU A 255 31.19 -4.29 4.06
C GLU A 255 30.96 -4.32 5.58
N SER A 256 29.80 -4.85 5.99
CA SER A 256 29.44 -5.11 7.38
C SER A 256 29.13 -6.59 7.58
N GLU A 257 29.35 -7.10 8.79
CA GLU A 257 29.06 -8.49 9.16
C GLU A 257 27.97 -8.60 10.23
N ALA A 258 27.14 -9.63 10.15
CA ALA A 258 26.10 -9.91 11.14
C ALA A 258 25.89 -11.41 11.35
N ASP A 259 25.26 -11.79 12.47
CA ASP A 259 24.77 -13.16 12.70
C ASP A 259 23.52 -13.44 11.87
N TYR A 260 22.62 -12.45 11.80
CA TYR A 260 21.37 -12.52 11.07
C TYR A 260 21.19 -11.29 10.18
N VAL A 261 20.53 -11.46 9.05
CA VAL A 261 20.13 -10.37 8.15
C VAL A 261 18.63 -10.44 7.90
N LEU A 262 17.93 -9.33 8.09
CA LEU A 262 16.53 -9.18 7.73
C LEU A 262 16.39 -8.27 6.51
N VAL A 263 15.89 -8.82 5.41
CA VAL A 263 15.65 -8.10 4.16
C VAL A 263 14.22 -7.56 4.15
N THR A 264 14.06 -6.24 4.07
CA THR A 264 12.74 -5.57 4.02
C THR A 264 12.57 -4.66 2.81
N VAL A 265 13.42 -4.83 1.80
CA VAL A 265 13.34 -4.04 0.56
C VAL A 265 12.05 -4.35 -0.20
N PRO A 266 11.46 -3.39 -0.94
CA PRO A 266 10.23 -3.65 -1.70
C PRO A 266 10.37 -4.77 -2.72
N LEU A 267 9.26 -5.46 -3.03
CA LEU A 267 9.20 -6.54 -4.02
C LEU A 267 9.79 -6.10 -5.38
N GLY A 268 9.51 -4.86 -5.80
CA GLY A 268 10.07 -4.31 -7.04
C GLY A 268 11.61 -4.26 -7.05
N VAL A 269 12.26 -4.02 -5.91
CA VAL A 269 13.74 -4.05 -5.78
C VAL A 269 14.27 -5.49 -5.91
N LEU A 270 13.55 -6.47 -5.34
CA LEU A 270 13.88 -7.89 -5.51
C LEU A 270 13.72 -8.34 -6.97
N LYS A 271 12.61 -7.96 -7.63
CA LYS A 271 12.36 -8.25 -9.05
C LYS A 271 13.40 -7.61 -9.97
N ALA A 272 13.88 -6.41 -9.63
CA ALA A 272 14.93 -5.72 -10.36
C ALA A 272 16.32 -6.34 -10.18
N ASN A 273 16.47 -7.37 -9.33
CA ASN A 273 17.75 -8.00 -8.99
C ASN A 273 18.82 -6.98 -8.55
N SER A 274 18.40 -5.94 -7.82
CA SER A 274 19.31 -4.87 -7.38
C SER A 274 20.26 -5.28 -6.26
N ILE A 275 20.01 -6.44 -5.64
CA ILE A 275 20.85 -7.04 -4.59
C ILE A 275 21.30 -8.42 -5.06
N GLN A 276 22.61 -8.64 -5.10
CA GLN A 276 23.19 -9.95 -5.39
C GLN A 276 23.19 -10.81 -4.11
N PHE A 277 22.59 -12.00 -4.19
CA PHE A 277 22.64 -13.00 -3.12
C PHE A 277 23.73 -14.04 -3.40
N THR A 278 24.51 -14.43 -2.39
CA THR A 278 25.51 -15.50 -2.48
C THR A 278 25.44 -16.42 -1.26
N PRO A 279 25.08 -17.72 -1.40
CA PRO A 279 24.55 -18.38 -2.60
C PRO A 279 23.29 -17.70 -3.18
N ILE A 280 22.84 -18.14 -4.36
CA ILE A 280 21.56 -17.64 -4.90
C ILE A 280 20.39 -18.07 -4.00
N LEU A 281 19.31 -17.29 -4.00
CA LEU A 281 18.10 -17.61 -3.24
C LEU A 281 17.49 -18.95 -3.72
N PRO A 282 16.80 -19.72 -2.85
CA PRO A 282 16.10 -20.93 -3.25
C PRO A 282 15.12 -20.70 -4.42
N ASN A 283 14.94 -21.71 -5.27
CA ASN A 283 14.07 -21.61 -6.45
C ASN A 283 12.61 -21.24 -6.09
N THR A 284 12.10 -21.73 -4.96
CA THR A 284 10.76 -21.38 -4.45
C THR A 284 10.64 -19.87 -4.24
N LYS A 285 11.62 -19.26 -3.55
CA LYS A 285 11.67 -17.82 -3.32
C LYS A 285 11.86 -17.01 -4.60
N GLN A 286 12.73 -17.46 -5.52
CA GLN A 286 12.89 -16.82 -6.82
C GLN A 286 11.58 -16.85 -7.64
N ASN A 287 10.88 -17.99 -7.63
CA ASN A 287 9.58 -18.12 -8.30
C ASN A 287 8.54 -17.19 -7.65
N ALA A 288 8.47 -17.13 -6.33
CA ALA A 288 7.58 -16.21 -5.62
C ALA A 288 7.83 -14.73 -5.99
N ILE A 289 9.11 -14.29 -5.98
CA ILE A 289 9.50 -12.94 -6.41
C ILE A 289 9.02 -12.66 -7.83
N GLN A 290 9.10 -13.64 -8.74
CA GLN A 290 8.65 -13.47 -10.12
C GLN A 290 7.12 -13.42 -10.23
N LYS A 291 6.42 -14.29 -9.51
CA LYS A 291 4.97 -14.50 -9.66
C LYS A 291 4.11 -13.43 -9.01
N ILE A 292 4.45 -12.95 -7.81
CA ILE A 292 3.68 -11.90 -7.13
C ILE A 292 3.71 -10.62 -7.96
N GLY A 293 2.56 -9.97 -8.14
CA GLY A 293 2.44 -8.71 -8.88
C GLY A 293 3.00 -7.52 -8.10
N MET A 294 3.46 -6.48 -8.79
CA MET A 294 3.80 -5.19 -8.19
C MET A 294 3.01 -4.09 -8.91
N ASN A 295 2.05 -3.50 -8.20
CA ASN A 295 1.15 -2.49 -8.72
C ASN A 295 1.87 -1.15 -8.91
N CYS A 296 1.33 -0.28 -9.75
CA CYS A 296 1.76 1.10 -9.93
C CYS A 296 0.58 2.06 -9.73
N VAL A 297 0.68 2.90 -8.70
CA VAL A 297 -0.28 3.97 -8.45
C VAL A 297 0.50 5.25 -8.19
N ASN A 298 0.09 6.34 -8.85
CA ASN A 298 0.67 7.66 -8.62
C ASN A 298 -0.38 8.65 -8.12
N LYS A 299 0.04 9.53 -7.22
CA LYS A 299 -0.78 10.57 -6.62
C LYS A 299 -0.36 11.94 -7.13
N PHE A 300 -1.33 12.85 -7.20
CA PHE A 300 -1.16 14.21 -7.68
C PHE A 300 -1.89 15.16 -6.74
N LEU A 301 -1.15 15.97 -5.99
CA LEU A 301 -1.72 17.04 -5.18
C LEU A 301 -1.62 18.36 -5.94
N LEU A 302 -2.75 19.01 -6.16
CA LEU A 302 -2.84 20.32 -6.80
C LEU A 302 -3.34 21.33 -5.79
N THR A 303 -2.78 22.54 -5.80
CA THR A 303 -3.14 23.63 -4.88
C THR A 303 -3.63 24.86 -5.64
N TRP A 304 -4.57 25.59 -5.05
CA TRP A 304 -5.14 26.83 -5.57
C TRP A 304 -5.12 27.94 -4.52
N ASN A 305 -5.29 29.18 -4.95
CA ASN A 305 -5.42 30.31 -4.02
C ASN A 305 -6.79 30.33 -3.32
N THR A 306 -7.84 29.88 -4.00
CA THR A 306 -9.22 29.81 -3.50
C THR A 306 -9.89 28.54 -4.00
N PRO A 307 -10.69 27.85 -3.17
CA PRO A 307 -11.44 26.68 -3.61
C PRO A 307 -12.56 27.13 -4.57
N PHE A 308 -12.78 26.38 -5.64
CA PHE A 308 -13.86 26.61 -6.61
C PHE A 308 -14.85 25.43 -6.69
N TRP A 309 -14.55 24.34 -5.98
CA TRP A 309 -15.30 23.10 -5.97
C TRP A 309 -16.30 23.05 -4.81
N ASP A 310 -17.22 22.08 -4.88
CA ASP A 310 -18.22 21.86 -3.84
C ASP A 310 -17.61 21.34 -2.54
N ASN A 311 -18.32 21.53 -1.43
CA ASN A 311 -17.89 21.02 -0.12
C ASN A 311 -18.19 19.52 0.03
N ASN A 312 -17.82 18.72 -0.96
CA ASN A 312 -17.92 17.25 -0.96
C ASN A 312 -16.59 16.65 -0.50
N GLN A 313 -16.62 15.46 0.08
CA GLN A 313 -15.42 14.72 0.47
C GLN A 313 -14.68 14.22 -0.76
N TYR A 314 -15.44 13.64 -1.69
CA TYR A 314 -14.95 13.10 -2.94
C TYR A 314 -15.67 13.74 -4.14
N ILE A 315 -14.91 14.01 -5.19
CA ILE A 315 -15.43 14.45 -6.48
C ILE A 315 -15.04 13.36 -7.49
N VAL A 316 -16.03 12.72 -8.09
CA VAL A 316 -15.83 11.63 -9.03
C VAL A 316 -16.04 12.10 -10.46
N TYR A 317 -15.18 11.64 -11.37
CA TYR A 317 -15.30 11.87 -12.79
C TYR A 317 -15.21 10.53 -13.55
N THR A 318 -16.07 10.31 -14.54
CA THR A 318 -16.05 9.08 -15.35
C THR A 318 -15.39 9.33 -16.72
N PRO A 319 -14.05 9.25 -16.82
CA PRO A 319 -13.32 9.52 -18.06
C PRO A 319 -13.54 8.43 -19.12
N ASP A 320 -13.30 8.78 -20.39
CA ASP A 320 -13.27 7.80 -21.48
C ASP A 320 -12.11 6.79 -21.31
N THR A 321 -10.98 7.26 -20.79
CA THR A 321 -9.77 6.48 -20.50
C THR A 321 -9.82 5.93 -19.08
N LYS A 322 -9.76 4.60 -18.93
CA LYS A 322 -9.64 3.88 -17.66
C LYS A 322 -8.41 4.37 -16.86
N ASP A 323 -8.49 4.35 -15.54
CA ASP A 323 -7.40 4.68 -14.59
C ASP A 323 -6.87 6.12 -14.59
N LYS A 324 -7.53 7.04 -15.31
CA LYS A 324 -7.08 8.42 -15.48
C LYS A 324 -7.85 9.37 -14.56
N PHE A 325 -7.22 9.86 -13.49
CA PHE A 325 -7.65 11.04 -12.71
C PHE A 325 -9.17 11.10 -12.47
N ASN A 326 -9.73 9.99 -12.00
CA ASN A 326 -11.17 9.72 -11.99
C ASN A 326 -11.81 9.94 -10.61
N TYR A 327 -10.98 10.20 -9.60
CA TYR A 327 -11.35 10.32 -8.21
C TYR A 327 -10.50 11.41 -7.56
N PHE A 328 -11.16 12.41 -6.96
CA PHE A 328 -10.52 13.55 -6.33
C PHE A 328 -10.91 13.61 -4.85
N VAL A 329 -9.89 13.62 -3.98
CA VAL A 329 -10.03 13.85 -2.55
C VAL A 329 -9.96 15.34 -2.27
N ASN A 330 -11.00 15.87 -1.65
CA ASN A 330 -11.03 17.25 -1.18
C ASN A 330 -10.20 17.39 0.09
N VAL A 331 -8.92 17.71 -0.05
CA VAL A 331 -7.98 17.82 1.08
C VAL A 331 -8.42 18.91 2.06
N ASN A 332 -9.17 19.92 1.61
CA ASN A 332 -9.72 20.97 2.46
C ASN A 332 -10.61 20.44 3.60
N LYS A 333 -11.26 19.28 3.40
CA LYS A 333 -12.09 18.63 4.44
C LYS A 333 -11.30 18.22 5.67
N TYR A 334 -10.03 17.86 5.48
CA TYR A 334 -9.18 17.31 6.53
C TYR A 334 -8.08 18.28 6.96
N ASN A 335 -7.78 19.25 6.10
CA ASN A 335 -6.93 20.38 6.39
C ASN A 335 -7.61 21.66 5.87
N PRO A 336 -8.42 22.36 6.69
CA PRO A 336 -9.20 23.52 6.26
C PRO A 336 -8.39 24.70 5.70
N SER A 337 -7.08 24.73 5.99
CA SER A 337 -6.16 25.74 5.43
C SER A 337 -5.62 25.38 4.04
N ALA A 338 -5.82 24.13 3.60
CA ALA A 338 -5.38 23.61 2.32
C ALA A 338 -6.46 23.80 1.25
N ASN A 339 -6.23 24.69 0.29
CA ASN A 339 -7.03 24.78 -0.92
C ASN A 339 -6.48 23.79 -1.94
N ALA A 340 -6.69 22.49 -1.70
CA ALA A 340 -6.04 21.43 -2.47
C ALA A 340 -6.98 20.27 -2.81
N LEU A 341 -6.76 19.71 -4.00
CA LEU A 341 -7.36 18.45 -4.44
C LEU A 341 -6.25 17.45 -4.69
N MET A 342 -6.46 16.21 -4.25
CA MET A 342 -5.58 15.09 -4.56
C MET A 342 -6.29 14.12 -5.50
N THR A 343 -5.65 13.70 -6.57
CA THR A 343 -6.17 12.68 -7.49
C THR A 343 -5.11 11.64 -7.82
N PHE A 344 -5.50 10.62 -8.57
CA PHE A 344 -4.72 9.40 -8.77
C PHE A 344 -4.68 9.00 -10.23
N ALA A 345 -3.61 8.29 -10.59
CA ALA A 345 -3.54 7.46 -11.78
C ALA A 345 -3.17 6.04 -11.35
N TYR A 346 -3.71 5.03 -12.02
CA TYR A 346 -3.47 3.62 -11.71
C TYR A 346 -2.86 2.87 -12.91
N ALA A 347 -2.24 1.72 -12.64
CA ALA A 347 -1.77 0.75 -13.62
C ALA A 347 -0.97 1.37 -14.78
N ASP A 348 -1.34 1.06 -16.04
CA ASP A 348 -0.67 1.56 -17.23
C ASP A 348 -0.72 3.08 -17.34
N TYR A 349 -1.83 3.69 -16.93
CA TYR A 349 -1.94 5.14 -16.97
C TYR A 349 -0.99 5.78 -15.94
N ALA A 350 -0.85 5.20 -14.75
CA ALA A 350 0.15 5.65 -13.75
C ALA A 350 1.57 5.60 -14.33
N ARG A 351 1.94 4.52 -15.01
CA ARG A 351 3.25 4.39 -15.67
C ARG A 351 3.44 5.43 -16.76
N GLN A 352 2.41 5.68 -17.57
CA GLN A 352 2.43 6.74 -18.59
C GLN A 352 2.68 8.12 -17.97
N THR A 353 2.00 8.44 -16.86
CA THR A 353 2.16 9.76 -16.21
C THR A 353 3.60 10.06 -15.80
N GLU A 354 4.41 9.05 -15.47
CA GLU A 354 5.81 9.27 -15.06
C GLU A 354 6.68 9.86 -16.19
N THR A 355 6.27 9.69 -17.44
CA THR A 355 6.93 10.24 -18.64
C THR A 355 6.42 11.63 -19.03
N MET A 356 5.26 12.03 -18.51
CA MET A 356 4.64 13.33 -18.81
C MET A 356 5.31 14.46 -18.01
N SER A 357 5.31 15.66 -18.59
CA SER A 357 5.64 16.90 -17.86
C SER A 357 4.50 17.30 -16.92
N ASP A 358 4.83 18.10 -15.90
CA ASP A 358 3.83 18.59 -14.95
C ASP A 358 2.74 19.43 -15.64
N ALA A 359 3.10 20.20 -16.69
CA ALA A 359 2.14 20.96 -17.49
C ALA A 359 1.14 20.06 -18.24
N GLN A 360 1.60 18.92 -18.77
CA GLN A 360 0.71 17.94 -19.41
C GLN A 360 -0.23 17.31 -18.39
N ILE A 361 0.27 16.92 -17.22
CA ILE A 361 -0.56 16.34 -16.16
C ILE A 361 -1.61 17.34 -15.67
N ILE A 362 -1.20 18.58 -15.39
CA ILE A 362 -2.13 19.66 -15.03
C ILE A 362 -3.18 19.83 -16.13
N SER A 363 -2.78 19.80 -17.41
CA SER A 363 -3.73 19.93 -18.52
C SER A 363 -4.77 18.82 -18.52
N GLU A 364 -4.34 17.55 -18.39
CA GLU A 364 -5.24 16.40 -18.36
C GLU A 364 -6.20 16.43 -17.16
N ILE A 365 -5.71 16.80 -15.97
CA ILE A 365 -6.52 16.93 -14.76
C ILE A 365 -7.52 18.08 -14.90
N MET A 366 -7.07 19.23 -15.43
CA MET A 366 -7.93 20.40 -15.62
C MET A 366 -8.99 20.19 -16.69
N LEU A 367 -8.83 19.27 -17.65
CA LEU A 367 -9.91 18.89 -18.56
C LEU A 367 -11.10 18.34 -17.76
N HIS A 368 -10.86 17.42 -16.83
CA HIS A 368 -11.91 16.82 -16.00
C HIS A 368 -12.56 17.87 -15.09
N LEU A 369 -11.74 18.69 -14.42
CA LEU A 369 -12.26 19.73 -13.51
C LEU A 369 -13.04 20.83 -14.24
N LYS A 370 -12.64 21.21 -15.46
CA LYS A 370 -13.36 22.19 -16.29
C LYS A 370 -14.65 21.63 -16.86
N ASP A 371 -14.71 20.33 -17.14
CA ASP A 371 -15.96 19.67 -17.50
C ASP A 371 -16.96 19.80 -16.34
N ILE A 372 -16.53 19.53 -15.10
CA ILE A 372 -17.38 19.59 -13.89
C ILE A 372 -17.78 21.03 -13.53
N TYR A 373 -16.80 21.94 -13.44
CA TYR A 373 -16.97 23.26 -12.82
C TYR A 373 -16.96 24.43 -13.82
N GLY A 374 -16.83 24.14 -15.12
CA GLY A 374 -16.82 25.12 -16.20
C GLY A 374 -15.42 25.68 -16.52
N ASN A 375 -15.31 26.28 -17.71
CA ASN A 375 -14.02 26.72 -18.27
C ASN A 375 -13.38 27.94 -17.58
N SER A 376 -14.11 28.62 -16.68
CA SER A 376 -13.61 29.81 -15.98
C SER A 376 -12.81 29.52 -14.72
N ILE A 377 -12.72 28.25 -14.28
CA ILE A 377 -11.96 27.90 -13.09
C ILE A 377 -10.46 28.20 -13.27
N PRO A 378 -9.76 28.66 -12.21
CA PRO A 378 -8.34 28.95 -12.29
C PRO A 378 -7.52 27.66 -12.44
N ASN A 379 -6.39 27.76 -13.15
CA ASN A 379 -5.37 26.71 -13.11
C ASN A 379 -4.77 26.62 -11.70
N PRO A 380 -4.26 25.44 -11.30
CA PRO A 380 -3.57 25.27 -10.03
C PRO A 380 -2.30 26.12 -9.96
N THR A 381 -2.01 26.62 -8.77
CA THR A 381 -0.78 27.39 -8.48
C THR A 381 0.43 26.47 -8.41
N ASN A 382 0.29 25.28 -7.84
CA ASN A 382 1.37 24.29 -7.72
C ASN A 382 0.83 22.86 -7.88
N ILE A 383 1.75 21.95 -8.21
CA ILE A 383 1.53 20.50 -8.21
C ILE A 383 2.66 19.78 -7.45
N LEU A 384 2.30 18.77 -6.66
CA LEU A 384 3.21 17.70 -6.24
C LEU A 384 2.72 16.40 -6.85
N ARG A 385 3.65 15.50 -7.19
CA ARG A 385 3.32 14.20 -7.73
C ARG A 385 4.32 13.13 -7.38
N THR A 386 3.89 11.88 -7.52
CA THR A 386 4.74 10.71 -7.29
C THR A 386 5.14 10.04 -8.61
N LYS A 387 6.20 9.25 -8.53
CA LYS A 387 6.69 8.36 -9.60
C LYS A 387 7.19 7.05 -8.99
N TRP A 388 6.27 6.22 -8.51
CA TRP A 388 6.63 5.02 -7.75
C TRP A 388 7.25 3.93 -8.63
N GLN A 389 6.91 3.84 -9.91
CA GLN A 389 7.45 2.83 -10.83
C GLN A 389 8.93 3.05 -11.13
N THR A 390 9.32 4.30 -11.42
CA THR A 390 10.72 4.65 -11.74
C THR A 390 11.57 4.96 -10.51
N ASN A 391 10.98 4.96 -9.31
CA ASN A 391 11.74 5.10 -8.07
C ASN A 391 12.57 3.83 -7.81
N GLU A 392 13.90 3.96 -7.92
CA GLU A 392 14.86 2.86 -7.73
C GLU A 392 14.84 2.20 -6.34
N ASN A 393 14.18 2.81 -5.36
CA ASN A 393 14.02 2.27 -4.01
C ASN A 393 12.72 1.46 -3.83
N SER A 394 11.86 1.40 -4.85
CA SER A 394 10.54 0.76 -4.74
C SER A 394 10.17 -0.06 -5.98
N PHE A 395 10.36 0.51 -7.18
CA PHE A 395 9.89 -0.04 -8.46
C PHE A 395 8.41 -0.46 -8.45
N GLY A 396 7.55 0.39 -7.90
CA GLY A 396 6.11 0.17 -7.77
C GLY A 396 5.54 0.69 -6.45
N ALA A 397 4.23 0.53 -6.28
CA ALA A 397 3.47 0.96 -5.10
C ALA A 397 3.31 -0.16 -4.07
N TYR A 398 2.61 -1.26 -4.38
CA TYR A 398 2.36 -2.38 -3.46
C TYR A 398 2.15 -3.70 -4.22
N SER A 399 2.27 -4.83 -3.54
CA SER A 399 2.10 -6.14 -4.17
C SER A 399 0.63 -6.45 -4.51
N TYR A 400 0.39 -7.40 -5.40
CA TYR A 400 -0.95 -7.90 -5.69
C TYR A 400 -0.90 -9.33 -6.27
N THR A 401 -2.05 -9.99 -6.40
CA THR A 401 -2.18 -11.32 -6.99
C THR A 401 -2.23 -11.24 -8.52
N ALA A 402 -1.07 -11.23 -9.18
CA ALA A 402 -0.99 -11.26 -10.63
C ALA A 402 -1.41 -12.63 -11.22
N VAL A 403 -1.63 -12.69 -12.53
CA VAL A 403 -1.83 -13.94 -13.28
C VAL A 403 -0.71 -14.93 -12.97
N GLY A 404 -1.08 -16.13 -12.53
CA GLY A 404 -0.15 -17.17 -12.09
C GLY A 404 0.45 -16.95 -10.71
N THR A 405 -0.02 -15.97 -9.93
CA THR A 405 0.23 -15.91 -8.47
C THR A 405 -0.61 -17.00 -7.79
N GLU A 406 -0.03 -17.61 -6.77
CA GLU A 406 -0.71 -18.45 -5.78
C GLU A 406 -0.47 -17.81 -4.41
N MET A 407 -1.40 -17.98 -3.46
CA MET A 407 -1.22 -17.43 -2.11
C MET A 407 0.03 -17.99 -1.41
N GLN A 408 0.40 -19.24 -1.76
CA GLN A 408 1.64 -19.88 -1.32
C GLN A 408 2.89 -19.08 -1.69
N HIS A 409 2.88 -18.27 -2.76
CA HIS A 409 4.04 -17.45 -3.10
C HIS A 409 4.34 -16.38 -2.05
N PHE A 410 3.33 -15.82 -1.37
CA PHE A 410 3.58 -14.87 -0.28
C PHE A 410 4.28 -15.55 0.91
N GLU A 411 3.92 -16.81 1.17
CA GLU A 411 4.57 -17.64 2.19
C GLU A 411 5.98 -18.05 1.78
N ASP A 412 6.17 -18.56 0.57
CA ASP A 412 7.48 -18.91 0.01
C ASP A 412 8.46 -17.72 0.06
N LEU A 413 7.94 -16.49 -0.11
CA LEU A 413 8.73 -15.28 0.01
C LEU A 413 9.05 -14.92 1.46
N SER A 414 8.16 -15.25 2.41
CA SER A 414 8.34 -15.02 3.85
C SER A 414 9.33 -15.99 4.51
N GLU A 415 9.53 -17.19 3.94
CA GLU A 415 10.43 -18.21 4.49
C GLU A 415 11.87 -17.72 4.67
N GLU A 416 12.46 -17.98 5.83
CA GLU A 416 13.88 -17.72 6.08
C GLU A 416 14.80 -18.68 5.31
N VAL A 417 16.06 -18.30 5.16
CA VAL A 417 17.09 -19.15 4.54
C VAL A 417 18.18 -19.43 5.57
N ASN A 418 18.36 -20.72 5.88
CA ASN A 418 19.40 -21.25 6.77
C ASN A 418 19.43 -20.62 8.17
N ASP A 419 18.26 -20.27 8.73
CA ASP A 419 18.14 -19.58 10.04
C ASP A 419 19.00 -18.32 10.16
N LYS A 420 19.24 -17.65 9.03
CA LYS A 420 20.23 -16.56 8.89
C LYS A 420 19.68 -15.36 8.14
N LEU A 421 19.00 -15.62 7.04
CA LEU A 421 18.48 -14.60 6.14
C LEU A 421 16.95 -14.61 6.18
N PHE A 422 16.36 -13.55 6.73
CA PHE A 422 14.93 -13.39 6.96
C PHE A 422 14.33 -12.38 5.99
N PHE A 423 13.02 -12.46 5.75
CA PHE A 423 12.31 -11.60 4.80
C PHE A 423 11.03 -11.04 5.41
N ALA A 424 10.91 -9.71 5.40
CA ALA A 424 9.69 -9.03 5.83
C ALA A 424 9.28 -7.93 4.85
N GLY A 425 8.06 -7.43 5.01
CA GLY A 425 7.45 -6.44 4.13
C GLY A 425 6.04 -6.86 3.76
N GLU A 426 5.25 -5.95 3.20
CA GLU A 426 3.85 -6.24 2.84
C GLU A 426 3.71 -7.44 1.89
N HIS A 427 4.67 -7.63 0.97
CA HIS A 427 4.72 -8.77 0.04
C HIS A 427 5.14 -10.10 0.69
N THR A 428 5.26 -10.16 2.01
CA THR A 428 5.55 -11.38 2.78
C THR A 428 4.43 -11.72 3.76
N ASN A 429 3.31 -10.99 3.74
CA ASN A 429 2.19 -11.20 4.65
C ASN A 429 0.97 -11.65 3.83
N VAL A 430 0.64 -12.94 3.87
CA VAL A 430 -0.42 -13.54 3.03
C VAL A 430 -1.80 -12.96 3.35
N ASP A 431 -2.04 -12.59 4.61
CA ASP A 431 -3.33 -12.08 5.06
C ASP A 431 -3.45 -10.59 4.73
N TYR A 432 -2.43 -9.79 4.98
CA TYR A 432 -2.52 -8.32 4.93
C TYR A 432 -1.56 -7.68 3.90
N PHE A 433 -1.24 -8.37 2.80
CA PHE A 433 -0.37 -7.81 1.75
C PHE A 433 -0.89 -6.47 1.22
N SER A 434 0.00 -5.69 0.59
CA SER A 434 -0.24 -4.31 0.12
C SER A 434 -0.32 -3.23 1.19
N THR A 435 -0.54 -3.57 2.46
CA THR A 435 -0.87 -2.58 3.50
C THR A 435 0.30 -2.21 4.42
N ALA A 436 0.20 -1.05 5.06
CA ALA A 436 1.14 -0.63 6.10
C ALA A 436 1.11 -1.55 7.33
N HIS A 437 -0.08 -2.06 7.71
CA HIS A 437 -0.22 -2.97 8.84
C HIS A 437 0.34 -4.36 8.52
N GLY A 438 0.18 -4.90 7.31
CA GLY A 438 0.83 -6.14 6.89
C GLY A 438 2.35 -6.02 6.87
N ALA A 439 2.89 -4.88 6.43
CA ALA A 439 4.32 -4.58 6.52
C ALA A 439 4.81 -4.51 7.98
N TYR A 440 4.06 -3.85 8.87
CA TYR A 440 4.38 -3.80 10.31
C TYR A 440 4.38 -5.21 10.93
N LEU A 441 3.30 -5.97 10.71
CA LEU A 441 3.12 -7.31 11.27
C LEU A 441 4.17 -8.30 10.78
N SER A 442 4.57 -8.25 9.50
CA SER A 442 5.68 -9.08 9.01
C SER A 442 7.01 -8.76 9.69
N GLY A 443 7.29 -7.48 9.99
CA GLY A 443 8.48 -7.10 10.74
C GLY A 443 8.47 -7.66 12.17
N ILE A 444 7.31 -7.63 12.83
CA ILE A 444 7.13 -8.24 14.16
C ILE A 444 7.34 -9.76 14.09
N ARG A 445 6.77 -10.43 13.08
CA ARG A 445 6.92 -11.88 12.85
C ARG A 445 8.39 -12.29 12.71
N GLU A 446 9.14 -11.62 11.85
CA GLU A 446 10.55 -11.98 11.64
C GLU A 446 11.42 -11.67 12.87
N ALA A 447 11.08 -10.63 13.64
CA ALA A 447 11.74 -10.39 14.91
C ALA A 447 11.50 -11.54 15.90
N ASP A 448 10.27 -12.07 15.99
CA ASP A 448 9.97 -13.23 16.84
C ASP A 448 10.78 -14.48 16.41
N LYS A 449 10.81 -14.80 15.11
CA LYS A 449 11.63 -15.90 14.58
C LYS A 449 13.10 -15.77 14.98
N ILE A 450 13.69 -14.58 14.84
CA ILE A 450 15.10 -14.34 15.21
C ILE A 450 15.32 -14.50 16.73
N ILE A 451 14.36 -14.06 17.56
CA ILE A 451 14.43 -14.22 19.02
C ILE A 451 14.40 -15.69 19.42
N GLU A 452 13.60 -16.52 18.74
CA GLU A 452 13.47 -17.96 19.01
C GLU A 452 14.72 -18.78 18.69
N LEU A 453 15.71 -18.20 18.00
CA LEU A 453 16.99 -18.83 17.71
C LEU A 453 18.06 -18.65 18.80
N LEU A 454 17.73 -17.89 19.86
CA LEU A 454 18.53 -17.81 21.09
C LEU A 454 18.24 -19.02 22.00
#